data_AF-A0A937PQC7-F1
#
_entry.id   AF-A0A937PQC7-F1
#
_cell.length_a   1.000
_cell.length_b   1.000
_cell.length_c   1.000
_cell.angle_alpha   90.00
_cell.angle_beta   90.00
_cell.angle_gamma   90.00
#
_symmetry.space_group_name_H-M   'P 1'
#
loop_
_entity.id
_entity.type
_entity.pdbx_description
1 polymer ?
#
loop_
_entity_poly.entity_id
_entity_poly.type
_entity_poly.pdbx_seq_one_letter_code
_entity_poly.pdbx_strand_id
1 'polypeptide(L)'
;MTASIATIVEGQSEVQSVPVLLRRILSECLGASGVDVVRPFRVPRTKIARERELERAVKQTLRDRPNVEAILVLLDADDDDPAAFGLALAERAQQVSAKPVAVVLATRELEAWFLGAKRSLRGVRGIRDDAEPPPNPEGMRGAKESLSRNMTGRRYLEVDDQPALAGRMDLEAAKAACPSFARLVREVTRLVACIPSSLRGG
;
A
#
# COMPACT_ATOMS: atom_id res chain seq x y z
N MET A 1 7.78 22.22 10.45
CA MET A 1 7.72 21.36 9.25
C MET A 1 7.14 20.03 9.70
N THR A 2 6.11 19.54 9.04
CA THR A 2 5.48 18.24 9.35
C THR A 2 6.35 17.11 8.78
N ALA A 3 6.59 16.06 9.59
CA ALA A 3 7.26 14.87 9.10
C ALA A 3 6.38 14.17 8.06
N SER A 4 7.01 13.55 7.07
CA SER A 4 6.29 12.83 6.02
C SER A 4 6.82 11.43 5.77
N ILE A 5 5.91 10.56 5.34
CA ILE A 5 6.22 9.24 4.79
C ILE A 5 6.10 9.32 3.27
N ALA A 6 7.16 8.89 2.58
CA ALA A 6 7.12 8.69 1.14
C ALA A 6 6.88 7.22 0.82
N THR A 7 6.21 6.95 -0.30
CA THR A 7 6.06 5.59 -0.80
C THR A 7 6.74 5.39 -2.14
N ILE A 8 7.21 4.16 -2.37
CA ILE A 8 7.65 3.67 -3.67
C ILE A 8 6.67 2.58 -4.10
N VAL A 9 6.09 2.75 -5.28
CA VAL A 9 5.01 1.91 -5.83
C VAL A 9 5.30 1.57 -7.29
N GLU A 10 4.58 0.65 -7.91
CA GLU A 10 4.85 0.20 -9.28
C GLU A 10 3.78 0.59 -10.31
N GLY A 11 2.53 0.58 -9.87
CA GLY A 11 1.34 0.91 -10.64
C GLY A 11 1.05 2.40 -10.74
N GLN A 12 0.26 2.78 -11.75
CA GLN A 12 -0.23 4.15 -11.88
C GLN A 12 -1.41 4.43 -10.93
N SER A 13 -2.25 3.43 -10.73
CA SER A 13 -3.37 3.40 -9.80
C SER A 13 -2.90 3.63 -8.35
N GLU A 14 -1.82 2.94 -7.94
CA GLU A 14 -1.19 3.03 -6.63
C GLU A 14 -0.70 4.44 -6.29
N VAL A 15 -0.25 5.21 -7.29
CA VAL A 15 0.18 6.60 -7.10
C VAL A 15 -0.95 7.44 -6.49
N GLN A 16 -2.21 7.08 -6.75
CA GLN A 16 -3.39 7.77 -6.22
C GLN A 16 -3.99 7.06 -5.00
N SER A 17 -4.05 5.71 -5.02
CA SER A 17 -4.74 4.94 -4.00
C SER A 17 -3.94 4.77 -2.70
N VAL A 18 -2.62 4.54 -2.80
CA VAL A 18 -1.76 4.28 -1.63
C VAL A 18 -1.70 5.48 -0.68
N PRO A 19 -1.60 6.74 -1.15
CA PRO A 19 -1.67 7.90 -0.25
C PRO A 19 -3.01 8.01 0.48
N VAL A 20 -4.12 7.66 -0.18
CA VAL A 20 -5.45 7.65 0.47
C VAL A 20 -5.47 6.60 1.56
N LEU A 21 -5.04 5.38 1.25
CA LEU A 21 -5.01 4.27 2.19
C LEU A 21 -4.10 4.56 3.40
N LEU A 22 -2.90 5.08 3.17
CA LEU A 22 -1.95 5.40 4.25
C LEU A 22 -2.45 6.51 5.15
N ARG A 23 -3.05 7.58 4.62
CA ARG A 23 -3.63 8.62 5.48
C ARG A 23 -4.71 8.06 6.37
N ARG A 24 -5.55 7.16 5.85
CA ARG A 24 -6.57 6.46 6.65
C ARG A 24 -5.95 5.56 7.71
N ILE A 25 -4.91 4.79 7.40
CA ILE A 25 -4.20 3.99 8.41
C ILE A 25 -3.60 4.89 9.50
N LEU A 26 -2.95 5.99 9.12
CA LEU A 26 -2.36 6.94 10.05
C LEU A 26 -3.43 7.54 10.97
N SER A 27 -4.59 7.96 10.44
CA SER A 27 -5.64 8.57 11.25
C SER A 27 -6.48 7.56 12.03
N GLU A 28 -6.99 6.52 11.39
CA GLU A 28 -7.98 5.58 11.95
C GLU A 28 -7.33 4.53 12.85
N CYS A 29 -6.13 4.04 12.50
CA CYS A 29 -5.47 2.97 13.25
C CYS A 29 -4.42 3.50 14.25
N LEU A 30 -3.74 4.61 13.94
CA LEU A 30 -2.56 5.06 14.68
C LEU A 30 -2.71 6.41 15.39
N GLY A 31 -3.78 7.18 15.11
CA GLY A 31 -3.95 8.53 15.64
C GLY A 31 -2.84 9.52 15.24
N ALA A 32 -2.11 9.22 14.15
CA ALA A 32 -0.92 9.94 13.70
C ALA A 32 -1.23 10.91 12.54
N SER A 33 -2.32 11.68 12.66
CA SER A 33 -2.80 12.58 11.60
C SER A 33 -1.85 13.75 11.27
N GLY A 34 -0.85 14.04 12.13
CA GLY A 34 0.18 15.04 11.87
C GLY A 34 1.34 14.55 11.00
N VAL A 35 1.36 13.26 10.62
CA VAL A 35 2.33 12.71 9.67
C VAL A 35 1.77 12.82 8.26
N ASP A 36 2.46 13.56 7.40
CA ASP A 36 2.07 13.75 6.01
C ASP A 36 2.40 12.53 5.14
N VAL A 37 1.61 12.30 4.09
CA VAL A 37 1.92 11.31 3.05
C VAL A 37 2.14 12.02 1.72
N VAL A 38 3.40 12.03 1.28
CA VAL A 38 3.81 12.68 0.03
C VAL A 38 3.47 11.83 -1.19
N ARG A 39 3.47 12.45 -2.36
CA ARG A 39 3.20 11.76 -3.63
C ARG A 39 4.18 10.59 -3.84
N PRO A 40 3.67 9.36 -4.14
CA PRO A 40 4.50 8.19 -4.35
C PRO A 40 5.51 8.38 -5.48
N PHE A 41 6.69 7.76 -5.35
CA PHE A 41 7.64 7.59 -6.44
C PHE A 41 7.34 6.28 -7.17
N ARG A 42 6.97 6.36 -8.45
CA ARG A 42 6.63 5.17 -9.23
C ARG A 42 7.86 4.57 -9.91
N VAL A 43 8.12 3.29 -9.65
CA VAL A 43 9.12 2.49 -10.36
C VAL A 43 8.42 1.26 -10.93
N PRO A 44 8.27 1.15 -12.27
CA PRO A 44 7.59 0.00 -12.87
C PRO A 44 8.18 -1.34 -12.40
N ARG A 45 7.33 -2.36 -12.21
CA ARG A 45 7.72 -3.73 -11.79
C ARG A 45 8.91 -4.28 -12.57
N THR A 46 8.92 -4.07 -13.89
CA THR A 46 10.00 -4.51 -14.80
C THR A 46 11.38 -3.93 -14.48
N LYS A 47 11.43 -2.82 -13.74
CA LYS A 47 12.65 -2.15 -13.28
C LYS A 47 12.96 -2.42 -11.82
N ILE A 48 11.97 -2.42 -10.92
CA ILE A 48 12.22 -2.43 -9.48
C ILE A 48 13.00 -3.66 -8.99
N ALA A 49 12.81 -4.81 -9.63
CA ALA A 49 13.56 -6.02 -9.33
C ALA A 49 15.06 -5.92 -9.70
N ARG A 50 15.39 -5.11 -10.71
CA ARG A 50 16.78 -4.96 -11.20
C ARG A 50 17.64 -4.31 -10.13
N GLU A 51 18.89 -4.71 -10.07
CA GLU A 51 19.87 -4.09 -9.18
C GLU A 51 19.92 -2.57 -9.36
N ARG A 52 20.13 -1.84 -8.27
CA ARG A 52 20.26 -0.37 -8.22
C ARG A 52 19.02 0.45 -8.54
N GLU A 53 17.97 -0.10 -9.14
CA GLU A 53 16.76 0.67 -9.51
C GLU A 53 15.97 1.10 -8.27
N LEU A 54 15.72 0.19 -7.32
CA LEU A 54 15.08 0.53 -6.05
C LEU A 54 15.94 1.54 -5.25
N GLU A 55 17.25 1.31 -5.20
CA GLU A 55 18.21 2.11 -4.47
C GLU A 55 18.28 3.54 -5.02
N ARG A 56 18.23 3.69 -6.35
CA ARG A 56 18.12 4.99 -7.02
C ARG A 56 16.82 5.70 -6.62
N ALA A 57 15.70 5.00 -6.63
CA ALA A 57 14.40 5.57 -6.25
C ALA A 57 14.37 6.01 -4.77
N VAL A 58 14.95 5.22 -3.86
CA VAL A 58 15.11 5.57 -2.44
C VAL A 58 15.99 6.82 -2.29
N LYS A 59 17.19 6.83 -2.88
CA LYS A 59 18.11 7.98 -2.82
C LYS A 59 17.49 9.24 -3.39
N GLN A 60 16.79 9.12 -4.52
CA GLN A 60 16.14 10.26 -5.15
C GLN A 60 14.96 10.78 -4.32
N THR A 61 14.17 9.89 -3.73
CA THR A 61 13.07 10.27 -2.85
C THR A 61 13.54 11.09 -1.67
N LEU A 62 14.61 10.66 -0.99
CA LEU A 62 15.19 11.39 0.14
C LEU A 62 15.86 12.70 -0.27
N ARG A 63 16.54 12.72 -1.42
CA ARG A 63 17.21 13.92 -1.94
C ARG A 63 16.21 15.03 -2.29
N ASP A 64 15.12 14.67 -2.97
CA ASP A 64 14.18 15.64 -3.52
C ASP A 64 13.14 16.11 -2.47
N ARG A 65 13.07 15.44 -1.31
CA ARG A 65 12.04 15.66 -0.29
C ARG A 65 12.66 15.70 1.11
N PRO A 66 13.15 16.87 1.58
CA PRO A 66 13.90 16.98 2.83
C PRO A 66 13.08 16.66 4.10
N ASN A 67 11.75 16.72 4.03
CA ASN A 67 10.85 16.41 5.15
C ASN A 67 10.43 14.93 5.22
N VAL A 68 10.99 14.07 4.35
CA VAL A 68 10.71 12.63 4.39
C VAL A 68 11.53 12.01 5.50
N GLU A 69 10.82 11.50 6.50
CA GLU A 69 11.39 10.86 7.68
C GLU A 69 11.36 9.33 7.61
N ALA A 70 10.56 8.77 6.69
CA ALA A 70 10.47 7.33 6.47
C ALA A 70 10.03 7.00 5.04
N ILE A 71 10.42 5.83 4.55
CA ILE A 71 10.01 5.30 3.24
C ILE A 71 9.29 3.96 3.41
N LEU A 72 8.16 3.82 2.73
CA LEU A 72 7.48 2.54 2.55
C LEU A 72 7.55 2.13 1.07
N VAL A 73 8.13 0.98 0.79
CA VAL A 73 8.04 0.32 -0.52
C VAL A 73 6.85 -0.63 -0.46
N LEU A 74 5.86 -0.42 -1.33
CA LEU A 74 4.68 -1.27 -1.44
C LEU A 74 4.53 -1.75 -2.88
N LEU A 75 4.58 -3.06 -3.08
CA LEU A 75 4.51 -3.70 -4.40
C LEU A 75 3.59 -4.91 -4.37
N ASP A 76 3.15 -5.33 -5.53
CA ASP A 76 2.49 -6.62 -5.71
C ASP A 76 3.53 -7.75 -5.74
N ALA A 77 3.23 -8.87 -5.10
CA ALA A 77 4.10 -10.05 -5.14
C ALA A 77 3.92 -10.87 -6.42
N ASP A 78 2.79 -10.71 -7.14
CA ASP A 78 2.43 -11.52 -8.30
C ASP A 78 2.56 -13.04 -8.05
N ASP A 79 3.57 -13.67 -8.65
CA ASP A 79 3.93 -15.08 -8.51
C ASP A 79 5.28 -15.29 -7.77
N ASP A 80 5.91 -14.22 -7.28
CA ASP A 80 7.14 -14.29 -6.49
C ASP A 80 6.86 -14.74 -5.05
N ASP A 81 7.86 -15.36 -4.41
CA ASP A 81 7.83 -15.61 -2.96
C ASP A 81 7.94 -14.27 -2.21
N PRO A 82 6.88 -13.81 -1.51
CA PRO A 82 6.88 -12.53 -0.85
C PRO A 82 7.90 -12.43 0.30
N ALA A 83 8.31 -13.57 0.88
CA ALA A 83 9.27 -13.60 1.97
C ALA A 83 10.69 -13.35 1.44
N ALA A 84 11.15 -14.17 0.50
CA ALA A 84 12.48 -14.06 -0.08
C ALA A 84 12.66 -12.76 -0.87
N PHE A 85 11.70 -12.42 -1.73
CA PHE A 85 11.79 -11.21 -2.55
C PHE A 85 11.71 -9.94 -1.69
N GLY A 86 10.80 -9.91 -0.72
CA GLY A 86 10.64 -8.78 0.18
C GLY A 86 11.87 -8.53 1.05
N LEU A 87 12.53 -9.59 1.54
CA LEU A 87 13.76 -9.49 2.31
C LEU A 87 14.91 -8.89 1.47
N ALA A 88 15.13 -9.42 0.26
CA ALA A 88 16.18 -8.93 -0.63
C ALA A 88 16.01 -7.44 -0.98
N LEU A 89 14.76 -7.00 -1.22
CA LEU A 89 14.47 -5.58 -1.45
C LEU A 89 14.70 -4.73 -0.20
N ALA A 90 14.33 -5.24 0.98
CA ALA A 90 14.50 -4.52 2.24
C ALA A 90 15.99 -4.28 2.55
N GLU A 91 16.82 -5.31 2.40
CA GLU A 91 18.28 -5.21 2.60
C GLU A 91 18.89 -4.13 1.69
N ARG A 92 18.57 -4.19 0.39
CA ARG A 92 19.05 -3.21 -0.60
C ARG A 92 18.61 -1.79 -0.28
N ALA A 93 17.35 -1.59 0.10
CA ALA A 93 16.82 -0.27 0.41
C ALA A 93 17.41 0.32 1.69
N GLN A 94 17.63 -0.52 2.71
CA GLN A 94 18.23 -0.12 3.98
C GLN A 94 19.71 0.25 3.83
N GLN A 95 20.47 -0.46 2.98
CA GLN A 95 21.88 -0.15 2.72
C GLN A 95 22.12 1.26 2.16
N VAL A 96 21.11 1.87 1.53
CA VAL A 96 21.24 3.17 0.87
C VAL A 96 20.48 4.31 1.54
N SER A 97 19.79 4.04 2.65
CA SER A 97 18.95 4.99 3.34
C SER A 97 19.40 5.17 4.79
N ALA A 98 19.65 6.41 5.19
CA ALA A 98 19.82 6.75 6.61
C ALA A 98 18.48 6.88 7.35
N LYS A 99 17.35 6.93 6.63
CA LYS A 99 16.01 6.96 7.18
C LYS A 99 15.40 5.55 7.23
N PRO A 100 14.49 5.26 8.18
CA PRO A 100 13.76 4.01 8.22
C PRO A 100 13.08 3.67 6.89
N VAL A 101 13.30 2.43 6.42
CA VAL A 101 12.61 1.87 5.25
C VAL A 101 11.86 0.61 5.65
N ALA A 102 10.65 0.45 5.14
CA ALA A 102 9.89 -0.80 5.20
C ALA A 102 9.57 -1.27 3.77
N VAL A 103 9.58 -2.59 3.57
CA VAL A 103 9.12 -3.22 2.33
C VAL A 103 7.96 -4.14 2.66
N VAL A 104 6.85 -3.91 1.97
CA VAL A 104 5.61 -4.67 2.07
C VAL A 104 5.25 -5.15 0.68
N LEU A 105 4.94 -6.44 0.56
CA LEU A 105 4.44 -7.03 -0.66
C LEU A 105 2.99 -7.45 -0.43
N ALA A 106 2.07 -6.95 -1.24
CA ALA A 106 0.71 -7.44 -1.28
C ALA A 106 0.73 -8.87 -1.85
N THR A 107 0.08 -9.81 -1.16
CA THR A 107 0.05 -11.20 -1.62
C THR A 107 -0.68 -11.27 -2.96
N ARG A 108 0.07 -11.63 -4.01
CA ARG A 108 -0.34 -11.60 -5.42
C ARG A 108 -0.68 -10.21 -5.94
N GLU A 109 -1.79 -9.62 -5.52
CA GLU A 109 -2.32 -8.34 -6.03
C GLU A 109 -2.87 -7.49 -4.87
N LEU A 110 -2.63 -6.19 -4.87
CA LEU A 110 -3.21 -5.23 -3.91
C LEU A 110 -4.74 -5.33 -3.87
N GLU A 111 -5.38 -5.62 -5.00
CA GLU A 111 -6.82 -5.82 -5.10
C GLU A 111 -7.40 -6.85 -4.14
N ALA A 112 -6.59 -7.82 -3.68
CA ALA A 112 -6.99 -8.78 -2.66
C ALA A 112 -7.46 -8.11 -1.36
N TRP A 113 -6.91 -6.93 -1.02
CA TRP A 113 -7.32 -6.19 0.17
C TRP A 113 -8.75 -5.65 0.05
N PHE A 114 -9.16 -5.23 -1.15
CA PHE A 114 -10.57 -4.85 -1.42
C PHE A 114 -11.49 -6.06 -1.49
N LEU A 115 -10.97 -7.25 -1.83
CA LEU A 115 -11.71 -8.49 -1.68
C LEU A 115 -11.91 -8.83 -0.20
N GLY A 116 -10.91 -8.65 0.66
CA GLY A 116 -11.05 -8.86 2.11
C GLY A 116 -12.06 -7.91 2.75
N ALA A 117 -12.05 -6.64 2.36
CA ALA A 117 -13.00 -5.63 2.85
C ALA A 117 -14.34 -5.59 2.09
N LYS A 118 -14.68 -6.62 1.30
CA LYS A 118 -15.76 -6.56 0.29
C LYS A 118 -17.07 -5.97 0.80
N ARG A 119 -17.52 -6.36 1.99
CA ARG A 119 -18.82 -5.95 2.56
C ARG A 119 -18.93 -4.44 2.72
N SER A 120 -17.85 -3.79 3.15
CA SER A 120 -17.80 -2.32 3.30
C SER A 120 -17.85 -1.56 1.97
N LEU A 121 -17.58 -2.26 0.85
CA LEU A 121 -17.50 -1.67 -0.48
C LEU A 121 -18.78 -1.86 -1.30
N ARG A 122 -19.83 -2.47 -0.74
CA ARG A 122 -21.15 -2.59 -1.37
C ARG A 122 -21.69 -1.21 -1.76
N GLY A 123 -22.26 -1.10 -2.95
CA GLY A 123 -22.73 0.17 -3.53
C GLY A 123 -21.61 1.10 -4.03
N VAL A 124 -20.34 0.85 -3.71
CA VAL A 124 -19.22 1.70 -4.12
C VAL A 124 -18.77 1.32 -5.52
N ARG A 125 -18.75 2.30 -6.45
CA ARG A 125 -18.30 2.13 -7.84
C ARG A 125 -19.03 1.01 -8.62
N GLY A 126 -20.23 0.65 -8.17
CA GLY A 126 -21.05 -0.39 -8.80
C GLY A 126 -20.84 -1.80 -8.25
N ILE A 127 -20.08 -1.98 -7.15
CA ILE A 127 -20.02 -3.26 -6.42
C ILE A 127 -21.44 -3.61 -5.92
N ARG A 128 -21.90 -4.82 -6.21
CA ARG A 128 -23.23 -5.30 -5.84
C ARG A 128 -23.46 -5.25 -4.33
N ASP A 129 -24.70 -5.00 -3.92
CA ASP A 129 -25.11 -4.96 -2.51
C ASP A 129 -25.08 -6.32 -1.82
N ASP A 130 -25.07 -7.41 -2.60
CA ASP A 130 -24.95 -8.79 -2.13
C ASP A 130 -23.51 -9.31 -2.17
N ALA A 131 -22.52 -8.49 -2.54
CA ALA A 131 -21.16 -8.96 -2.74
C ALA A 131 -20.53 -9.43 -1.42
N GLU A 132 -20.07 -10.69 -1.39
CA GLU A 132 -19.39 -11.30 -0.25
C GLU A 132 -17.88 -11.42 -0.49
N PRO A 133 -17.06 -11.30 0.56
CA PRO A 133 -15.63 -11.56 0.45
C PRO A 133 -15.40 -13.05 0.19
N PRO A 134 -14.43 -13.42 -0.66
CA PRO A 134 -14.03 -14.81 -0.80
C PRO A 134 -13.38 -15.32 0.50
N PRO A 135 -13.39 -16.65 0.78
CA PRO A 135 -12.79 -17.21 1.99
C PRO A 135 -11.28 -16.95 2.13
N ASN A 136 -10.57 -16.90 1.01
CA ASN A 136 -9.13 -16.58 0.97
C ASN A 136 -8.86 -15.51 -0.09
N PRO A 137 -9.04 -14.21 0.24
CA PRO A 137 -8.89 -13.11 -0.72
C PRO A 137 -7.51 -13.04 -1.39
N GLU A 138 -6.45 -13.31 -0.63
CA GLU A 138 -5.06 -13.22 -1.07
C GLU A 138 -4.58 -14.45 -1.85
N GLY A 139 -5.22 -15.61 -1.66
CA GLY A 139 -4.87 -16.84 -2.37
C GLY A 139 -5.49 -16.97 -3.77
N MET A 140 -6.40 -16.07 -4.14
CA MET A 140 -7.05 -16.11 -5.45
C MET A 140 -6.13 -15.59 -6.55
N ARG A 141 -6.15 -16.25 -7.72
CA ARG A 141 -5.63 -15.65 -8.96
C ARG A 141 -6.69 -14.72 -9.54
N GLY A 142 -6.28 -13.53 -9.99
CA GLY A 142 -7.15 -12.57 -10.65
C GLY A 142 -8.11 -11.86 -9.70
N ALA A 143 -7.55 -11.08 -8.76
CA ALA A 143 -8.36 -10.31 -7.83
C ALA A 143 -9.13 -9.19 -8.57
N LYS A 144 -8.53 -8.64 -9.63
CA LYS A 144 -9.16 -7.68 -10.56
C LYS A 144 -10.39 -8.25 -11.28
N GLU A 145 -10.30 -9.48 -11.78
CA GLU A 145 -11.43 -10.17 -12.40
C GLU A 145 -12.52 -10.49 -11.37
N SER A 146 -12.12 -10.85 -10.15
CA SER A 146 -13.05 -11.07 -9.03
C SER A 146 -13.81 -9.80 -8.67
N LEU A 147 -13.12 -8.66 -8.59
CA LEU A 147 -13.74 -7.34 -8.45
C LEU A 147 -14.73 -7.06 -9.58
N SER A 148 -14.33 -7.31 -10.83
CA SER A 148 -15.18 -7.10 -12.00
C SER A 148 -16.46 -7.94 -11.98
N ARG A 149 -16.38 -9.22 -11.57
CA ARG A 149 -17.57 -10.10 -11.44
C ARG A 149 -18.54 -9.64 -10.35
N ASN A 150 -18.05 -8.87 -9.37
CA ASN A 150 -18.85 -8.32 -8.30
C ASN A 150 -19.41 -6.93 -8.62
N MET A 151 -19.16 -6.39 -9.82
CA MET A 151 -19.69 -5.10 -10.27
C MET A 151 -20.86 -5.28 -11.24
N THR A 152 -21.85 -4.38 -11.15
CA THR A 152 -23.02 -4.36 -12.06
C THR A 152 -22.81 -3.35 -13.19
N GLY A 153 -23.06 -3.78 -14.43
CA GLY A 153 -23.09 -2.90 -15.60
C GLY A 153 -21.72 -2.38 -16.07
N ARG A 154 -20.63 -2.73 -15.40
CA ARG A 154 -19.25 -2.35 -15.75
C ARG A 154 -18.23 -3.31 -15.16
N ARG A 155 -16.99 -3.18 -15.62
CA ARG A 155 -15.83 -3.89 -15.06
C ARG A 155 -15.04 -2.97 -14.12
N TYR A 156 -14.17 -3.58 -13.32
CA TYR A 156 -13.22 -2.86 -12.50
C TYR A 156 -12.21 -2.12 -13.39
N LEU A 157 -12.04 -0.83 -13.14
CA LEU A 157 -11.09 0.05 -13.81
C LEU A 157 -10.11 0.58 -12.77
N GLU A 158 -8.94 -0.04 -12.72
CA GLU A 158 -7.96 0.14 -11.64
C GLU A 158 -7.62 1.60 -11.35
N VAL A 159 -7.34 2.40 -12.40
CA VAL A 159 -6.96 3.81 -12.24
C VAL A 159 -8.03 4.64 -11.53
N ASP A 160 -9.31 4.37 -11.77
CA ASP A 160 -10.40 5.16 -11.22
C ASP A 160 -11.01 4.55 -9.96
N ASP A 161 -11.08 3.21 -9.90
CA ASP A 161 -11.78 2.49 -8.86
C ASP A 161 -10.87 2.25 -7.65
N GLN A 162 -9.59 1.95 -7.84
CA GLN A 162 -8.65 1.67 -6.74
C GLN A 162 -8.59 2.80 -5.69
N PRO A 163 -8.44 4.10 -6.05
CA PRO A 163 -8.46 5.17 -5.05
C PRO A 163 -9.82 5.34 -4.37
N ALA A 164 -10.93 5.12 -5.09
CA ALA A 164 -12.27 5.20 -4.52
C ALA A 164 -12.54 4.07 -3.51
N LEU A 165 -12.08 2.85 -3.81
CA LEU A 165 -12.19 1.71 -2.90
C LEU A 165 -11.25 1.89 -1.69
N ALA A 166 -10.02 2.35 -1.90
CA ALA A 166 -9.09 2.66 -0.81
C ALA A 166 -9.66 3.71 0.17
N GLY A 167 -10.41 4.69 -0.34
CA GLY A 167 -11.08 5.70 0.49
C GLY A 167 -12.30 5.20 1.27
N ARG A 168 -12.81 3.99 1.01
CA ARG A 168 -14.07 3.49 1.59
C ARG A 168 -13.95 2.13 2.28
N MET A 169 -12.93 1.34 1.97
CA MET A 169 -12.76 0.00 2.54
C MET A 169 -12.66 0.05 4.08
N ASP A 170 -13.27 -0.91 4.75
CA ASP A 170 -13.05 -1.14 6.18
C ASP A 170 -11.64 -1.72 6.39
N LEU A 171 -10.80 -0.97 7.10
CA LEU A 171 -9.39 -1.33 7.33
C LEU A 171 -9.25 -2.52 8.29
N GLU A 172 -10.14 -2.65 9.29
CA GLU A 172 -10.09 -3.77 10.23
C GLU A 172 -10.59 -5.04 9.57
N ALA A 173 -11.62 -4.96 8.71
CA ALA A 173 -12.05 -6.09 7.90
C ALA A 173 -10.94 -6.58 6.95
N ALA A 174 -10.24 -5.65 6.28
CA ALA A 174 -9.09 -6.01 5.44
C ALA A 174 -7.96 -6.65 6.25
N LYS A 175 -7.60 -6.05 7.40
CA LYS A 175 -6.56 -6.57 8.29
C LYS A 175 -6.87 -7.96 8.84
N ALA A 176 -8.14 -8.25 9.13
CA ALA A 176 -8.56 -9.57 9.59
C ALA A 176 -8.50 -10.62 8.47
N ALA A 177 -8.83 -10.24 7.24
CA ALA A 177 -8.94 -11.17 6.11
C ALA A 177 -7.63 -11.33 5.30
N CYS A 178 -6.72 -10.36 5.37
CA CYS A 178 -5.55 -10.24 4.48
C CYS A 178 -4.24 -10.09 5.28
N PRO A 179 -3.46 -11.18 5.45
CA PRO A 179 -2.19 -11.15 6.16
C PRO A 179 -1.18 -10.10 5.64
N SER A 180 -1.12 -9.86 4.32
CA SER A 180 -0.22 -8.82 3.78
C SER A 180 -0.69 -7.40 4.12
N PHE A 181 -2.00 -7.18 4.25
CA PHE A 181 -2.54 -5.92 4.75
C PHE A 181 -2.24 -5.73 6.25
N ALA A 182 -2.37 -6.78 7.06
CA ALA A 182 -1.97 -6.72 8.46
C ALA A 182 -0.48 -6.40 8.62
N ARG A 183 0.37 -6.94 7.72
CA ARG A 183 1.79 -6.58 7.63
C ARG A 183 1.99 -5.12 7.23
N LEU A 184 1.22 -4.59 6.27
CA LEU A 184 1.25 -3.16 5.92
C LEU A 184 1.04 -2.29 7.17
N VAL A 185 -0.05 -2.52 7.89
CA VAL A 185 -0.39 -1.74 9.09
C VAL A 185 0.74 -1.82 10.11
N ARG A 186 1.27 -3.01 10.39
CA ARG A 186 2.38 -3.20 11.33
C ARG A 186 3.65 -2.44 10.92
N GLU A 187 4.03 -2.50 9.65
CA GLU A 187 5.22 -1.80 9.15
C GLU A 187 5.02 -0.28 9.18
N VAL A 188 3.83 0.22 8.88
CA VAL A 188 3.51 1.64 9.02
C VAL A 188 3.59 2.08 10.48
N THR A 189 3.05 1.29 11.42
CA THR A 189 3.22 1.54 12.87
C THR A 189 4.70 1.65 13.24
N ARG A 190 5.54 0.73 12.75
CA ARG A 190 6.98 0.75 13.01
C ARG A 190 7.66 1.99 12.43
N LEU A 191 7.33 2.37 11.19
CA LEU A 191 7.87 3.58 10.56
C LEU A 191 7.48 4.83 11.35
N VAL A 192 6.20 4.97 11.71
CA VAL A 192 5.73 6.08 12.55
C VAL A 192 6.49 6.10 13.87
N ALA A 193 6.68 4.95 14.52
CA ALA A 193 7.42 4.84 15.78
C ALA A 193 8.88 5.31 15.70
N CYS A 194 9.48 5.34 14.50
CA CYS A 194 10.83 5.88 14.29
C CYS A 194 10.87 7.39 14.00
N ILE A 195 9.75 8.02 13.61
CA ILE A 195 9.68 9.47 13.38
C ILE A 195 9.81 10.19 14.73
N PRO A 196 10.64 11.23 14.91
CA PRO A 196 10.72 11.96 16.18
C PRO A 196 9.35 12.44 16.67
N SER A 197 9.06 12.25 17.97
CA SER A 197 7.76 12.63 18.55
C SER A 197 7.43 14.12 18.38
N SER A 198 8.45 14.98 18.39
CA SER A 198 8.34 16.41 18.11
C SER A 198 7.83 16.76 16.71
N LEU A 199 7.82 15.81 15.77
CA LEU A 199 7.42 16.00 14.38
C LEU A 199 6.11 15.28 14.02
N ARG A 200 5.49 14.52 14.94
CA ARG A 200 4.28 13.73 14.67
C ARG A 200 2.96 14.51 14.76
N GLY A 201 3.00 15.75 15.26
CA GLY A 201 1.81 16.55 15.54
C GLY A 201 1.02 15.99 16.73
N GLY A 202 0.83 16.81 17.76
CA GLY A 202 -0.12 16.57 18.85
C GLY A 202 -1.45 17.24 18.55
#